data_AF-R9JBE0-F1
#
_entry.id   AF-R9JBE0-F1
#
_cell.length_a   1.000
_cell.length_b   1.000
_cell.length_c   1.000
_cell.angle_alpha   90.00
_cell.angle_beta   90.00
_cell.angle_gamma   90.00
#
_symmetry.space_group_name_H-M   'P 1'
#
loop_
_entity.id
_entity.type
_entity.pdbx_description
1 polymer ?
#
loop_
_entity_poly.entity_id
_entity_poly.type
_entity_poly.pdbx_seq_one_letter_code
_entity_poly.pdbx_strand_id
1 'polypeptide(L)'
;MRYALNLLYERYQKPLFIVENGFGAVDEIRTDGTIEDDYRIAYLKAHIEELKKAVLFDGVNLIGYTPWGCIDCVSFTTGEIL
;
A
#
# COMPACT_ATOMS: atom_id res chain seq x y z
N MET A 1 -2.50 6.21 6.50
CA MET A 1 -2.24 6.96 5.25
C MET A 1 -2.74 8.39 5.24
N ARG A 2 -4.00 8.66 5.65
CA ARG A 2 -4.59 10.01 5.63
C ARG A 2 -3.71 11.09 6.26
N TYR A 3 -3.14 10.84 7.44
CA TYR A 3 -2.23 11.78 8.11
C TYR A 3 -1.01 12.15 7.24
N ALA A 4 -0.33 11.17 6.66
CA ALA A 4 0.85 11.40 5.84
C ALA A 4 0.53 12.21 4.57
N LEU A 5 -0.60 11.92 3.92
CA LEU A 5 -1.06 12.69 2.76
C LEU A 5 -1.35 14.14 3.13
N ASN A 6 -2.06 14.37 4.24
CA ASN A 6 -2.34 15.73 4.71
C ASN A 6 -1.05 16.49 5.03
N LEU A 7 -0.11 15.87 5.74
CA LEU A 7 1.17 16.50 6.08
C LEU A 7 1.96 16.91 4.83
N LEU A 8 2.05 16.03 3.83
CA LEU A 8 2.77 16.33 2.58
C LEU A 8 2.02 17.38 1.76
N TYR A 9 0.70 17.29 1.67
CA TYR A 9 -0.10 18.21 0.89
C TYR A 9 -0.09 19.61 1.53
N GLU A 10 -0.26 19.73 2.84
CA GLU A 10 -0.13 20.98 3.59
C GLU A 10 1.21 21.66 3.31
N ARG A 11 2.31 20.90 3.38
CA ARG A 11 3.66 21.43 3.17
C ARG A 11 3.94 21.87 1.73
N TYR A 12 3.54 21.07 0.74
CA TYR A 12 4.00 21.27 -0.64
C TYR A 12 2.91 21.79 -1.58
N GLN A 13 1.64 21.54 -1.29
CA GLN A 13 0.47 21.90 -2.11
C GLN A 13 0.65 21.46 -3.58
N LYS A 14 1.25 20.29 -3.78
CA LYS A 14 1.43 19.65 -5.09
C LYS A 14 0.59 18.38 -5.18
N PRO A 15 0.15 17.99 -6.39
CA PRO A 15 -0.47 16.69 -6.58
C PRO A 15 0.41 15.55 -6.06
N LEU A 16 -0.18 14.59 -5.37
CA LEU A 16 0.53 13.46 -4.77
C LEU A 16 0.26 12.17 -5.55
N PHE A 17 1.28 11.33 -5.68
CA PHE A 17 1.18 9.99 -6.24
C PHE A 17 1.85 9.01 -5.26
N ILE A 18 1.11 8.01 -4.78
CA ILE A 18 1.70 6.95 -3.96
C ILE A 18 2.35 5.93 -4.90
N VAL A 19 3.68 5.93 -4.93
CA VAL A 19 4.46 5.06 -5.84
C VAL A 19 4.64 3.65 -5.29
N GLU A 20 4.63 3.49 -3.97
CA GLU A 20 4.75 2.18 -3.32
C GLU A 20 3.92 2.15 -2.02
N ASN A 21 3.13 1.09 -1.87
CA ASN A 21 2.53 0.73 -0.59
C ASN A 21 2.25 -0.78 -0.55
N GLY A 22 2.79 -1.44 0.45
CA GLY A 22 2.72 -2.89 0.62
C GLY A 22 3.71 -3.33 1.69
N PHE A 23 3.81 -4.64 1.88
CA PHE A 23 4.72 -5.26 2.83
C PHE A 23 4.99 -6.71 2.42
N GLY A 24 6.13 -7.22 2.86
CA GLY A 24 6.45 -8.64 2.80
C GLY A 24 5.82 -9.39 3.98
N ALA A 25 5.39 -10.61 3.74
CA ALA A 25 4.89 -11.53 4.75
C ALA A 25 5.44 -12.93 4.49
N VAL A 26 5.36 -13.80 5.49
CA VAL A 26 5.70 -15.21 5.33
C VAL A 26 4.44 -15.95 4.93
N ASP A 27 4.41 -16.40 3.68
CA ASP A 27 3.25 -17.08 3.12
C ASP A 27 3.23 -18.56 3.54
N GLU A 28 2.07 -19.04 4.02
CA GLU A 28 1.86 -20.44 4.33
C GLU A 28 1.29 -21.18 3.12
N ILE A 29 2.10 -22.06 2.52
CA ILE A 29 1.67 -22.88 1.39
C ILE A 29 0.82 -24.05 1.92
N ARG A 30 -0.43 -24.10 1.48
CA ARG A 30 -1.37 -25.15 1.83
C ARG A 30 -1.08 -26.44 1.07
N THR A 31 -1.69 -27.54 1.50
CA THR A 31 -1.53 -28.86 0.88
C THR A 31 -1.96 -28.91 -0.59
N ASP A 32 -2.83 -28.00 -1.03
CA ASP A 32 -3.27 -27.86 -2.42
C ASP A 32 -2.43 -26.86 -3.24
N GLY A 33 -1.37 -26.29 -2.65
CA GLY A 33 -0.49 -25.31 -3.28
C GLY A 33 -1.03 -23.88 -3.26
N THR A 34 -2.15 -23.61 -2.58
CA THR A 34 -2.70 -22.26 -2.45
C THR A 34 -2.08 -21.49 -1.28
N ILE A 35 -2.17 -20.16 -1.34
CA ILE A 35 -1.80 -19.23 -0.27
C ILE A 35 -3.04 -18.42 0.10
N GLU A 36 -3.36 -18.35 1.39
CA GLU A 36 -4.41 -17.46 1.88
C GLU A 36 -3.82 -16.13 2.31
N ASP A 37 -4.11 -15.10 1.52
CA ASP A 37 -3.49 -13.78 1.63
C ASP A 37 -4.44 -12.68 2.16
N ASP A 38 -5.32 -13.07 3.08
CA ASP A 38 -6.32 -12.15 3.64
C ASP A 38 -5.67 -10.98 4.41
N TYR A 39 -4.47 -11.17 4.95
CA TYR A 39 -3.73 -10.14 5.67
C TYR A 39 -3.25 -9.02 4.73
N ARG A 40 -2.75 -9.35 3.52
CA ARG A 40 -2.34 -8.34 2.53
C ARG A 40 -3.56 -7.62 1.96
N ILE A 41 -4.64 -8.35 1.71
CA ILE A 41 -5.93 -7.76 1.30
C ILE A 41 -6.42 -6.77 2.35
N ALA A 42 -6.44 -7.16 3.64
CA ALA A 42 -6.90 -6.31 4.73
C ALA A 42 -6.04 -5.05 4.87
N TYR A 43 -4.71 -5.19 4.78
CA TYR A 43 -3.78 -4.07 4.82
C TYR A 43 -4.04 -3.06 3.70
N LEU A 44 -4.08 -3.52 2.45
CA LEU A 44 -4.26 -2.66 1.28
C LEU A 44 -5.63 -1.98 1.32
N LYS A 45 -6.68 -2.71 1.71
CA LYS A 45 -8.03 -2.17 1.88
C LYS A 45 -8.06 -1.03 2.89
N ALA A 46 -7.49 -1.24 4.08
CA ALA A 46 -7.42 -0.21 5.12
C ALA A 46 -6.66 1.04 4.65
N HIS A 47 -5.57 0.87 3.89
CA HIS A 47 -4.81 1.98 3.33
C HIS A 47 -5.65 2.75 2.31
N ILE A 48 -6.28 2.06 1.35
CA ILE A 48 -7.12 2.66 0.31
C ILE A 48 -8.33 3.41 0.91
N GLU A 49 -8.94 2.89 1.97
CA GLU A 49 -10.03 3.58 2.68
C GLU A 49 -9.57 4.93 3.25
N GLU A 50 -8.37 5.00 3.82
CA GLU A 50 -7.78 6.25 4.32
C GLU A 50 -7.34 7.20 3.20
N LEU A 51 -6.87 6.68 2.06
CA LEU A 51 -6.58 7.49 0.87
C LEU A 51 -7.85 8.16 0.34
N LYS A 52 -8.96 7.40 0.24
CA LYS A 52 -10.27 7.92 -0.15
C LYS A 52 -10.73 9.03 0.78
N LYS A 53 -10.56 8.85 2.10
CA LYS A 53 -10.92 9.90 3.08
C LYS A 53 -10.09 11.18 2.87
N ALA A 54 -8.79 11.06 2.60
CA ALA A 54 -7.93 12.21 2.33
C ALA A 54 -8.38 13.01 1.09
N VAL A 55 -8.80 12.31 0.04
CA VAL A 55 -9.32 12.95 -1.19
C VAL A 55 -10.68 13.60 -0.94
N LEU A 56 -11.63 12.85 -0.37
CA LEU A 56 -13.03 13.26 -0.28
C LEU A 56 -13.29 14.29 0.82
N PHE A 57 -12.59 14.19 1.96
CA PHE A 57 -12.85 15.03 3.13
C PHE A 57 -11.79 16.10 3.35
N ASP A 58 -10.54 15.87 2.94
CA ASP A 58 -9.43 16.81 3.20
C ASP A 58 -8.99 17.59 1.96
N GLY A 59 -9.51 17.26 0.77
CA GLY A 59 -9.20 17.95 -0.47
C GLY A 59 -7.79 17.71 -0.99
N VAL A 60 -7.13 16.62 -0.56
CA VAL A 60 -5.81 16.24 -1.08
C VAL A 60 -5.95 15.85 -2.55
N ASN A 61 -5.18 16.51 -3.43
CA ASN A 61 -5.11 16.15 -4.84
C ASN A 61 -4.22 14.90 -5.05
N LEU A 62 -4.78 13.72 -4.81
CA LEU A 62 -4.13 12.43 -5.05
C LEU A 62 -4.44 11.95 -6.48
N ILE A 63 -3.40 11.75 -7.29
CA ILE A 63 -3.52 11.42 -8.71
C ILE A 63 -3.22 9.96 -9.04
N GLY A 64 -2.74 9.16 -8.09
CA GLY A 64 -2.41 7.77 -8.32
C GLY A 64 -1.97 7.00 -7.08
N TYR A 65 -2.06 5.67 -7.19
CA TYR A 65 -1.65 4.71 -6.18
C TYR A 65 -1.16 3.43 -6.87
N THR A 66 0.06 3.00 -6.57
CA THR A 66 0.62 1.73 -7.02
C THR A 66 1.03 0.88 -5.81
N PRO A 67 0.45 -0.33 -5.65
CA PRO A 67 0.84 -1.25 -4.60
C PRO A 67 2.22 -1.84 -4.89
N TRP A 68 2.91 -2.26 -3.83
CA TRP A 68 4.18 -2.97 -3.93
C TRP A 68 4.02 -4.41 -3.39
N GLY A 69 4.50 -5.47 -4.04
CA GLY A 69 4.91 -5.60 -5.45
C GLY A 69 3.76 -6.04 -6.36
N CYS A 70 3.97 -6.03 -7.67
CA CYS A 70 2.99 -6.59 -8.63
C CYS A 70 3.11 -8.13 -8.77
N ILE A 71 4.25 -8.67 -8.36
CA ILE A 71 4.59 -10.08 -8.25
C ILE A 71 5.59 -10.23 -7.10
N ASP A 72 5.74 -11.46 -6.64
CA ASP A 72 6.77 -11.89 -5.70
C ASP A 72 8.15 -11.47 -6.20
N CYS A 73 8.91 -10.83 -5.32
CA CYS A 73 10.21 -10.26 -5.67
C CYS A 73 11.22 -10.48 -4.54
N VAL A 74 12.50 -10.45 -4.90
CA VAL A 74 13.57 -10.54 -3.91
C VAL A 74 13.64 -9.24 -3.13
N SER A 75 13.36 -9.31 -1.83
CA SER A 75 13.49 -8.20 -0.90
C SER A 75 14.95 -7.75 -0.77
N PHE A 76 15.22 -6.46 -0.91
CA PHE A 76 16.59 -5.92 -0.83
C PHE A 76 17.26 -6.15 0.54
N THR A 77 16.48 -6.15 1.62
CA THR A 77 17.00 -6.25 3.00
C THR A 77 17.02 -7.68 3.53
N THR A 78 16.04 -8.52 3.18
CA THR A 78 15.98 -9.91 3.68
C THR A 78 16.52 -10.93 2.69
N GLY A 79 16.64 -10.58 1.40
CA GLY A 79 17.07 -11.51 0.35
C GLY A 79 16.07 -12.64 0.09
N GLU A 80 14.88 -12.55 0.66
CA GLU A 80 13.80 -13.53 0.53
C GLU A 80 12.90 -13.19 -0.65
N ILE A 81 12.34 -14.22 -1.30
CA ILE A 81 11.23 -14.05 -2.22
C ILE A 81 10.00 -13.81 -1.35
N LEU A 82 9.39 -12.64 -1.53
CA LEU A 82 8.21 -12.16 -0.82
C LEU A 82 6.91 -12.53 -1.50
#